data_AF-A0A3D2P2V6-F1
#
_entry.id   AF-A0A3D2P2V6-F1
#
_cell.length_a   1.000
_cell.length_b   1.000
_cell.length_c   1.000
_cell.angle_alpha   90.00
_cell.angle_beta   90.00
_cell.angle_gamma   90.00
#
_symmetry.space_group_name_H-M   'P 1'
#
loop_
_entity.id
_entity.type
_entity.pdbx_description
1 polymer ?
#
loop_
_entity_poly.entity_id
_entity_poly.type
_entity_poly.pdbx_seq_one_letter_code
_entity_poly.pdbx_strand_id
1 'polypeptide(L)'
;MAMSGSAVAQEQGAGKINRDDASKLFDNLSESCSDTDILVLRARTRVEQGRTTEEAAQLSLKLVEDALRLCSSGEITNAKATMQKAYQTAKDGVGERFDKADVAKLNIPEKTRVIWSGAGFSQVVDEQLRSTKNGKLLVRKTNDFWHWSIAPDEFPTAISANCTYQILLNNMDRPTHADMMCYAQDGDGDVALIPGTIDATGSGTWYLSQGSGKYAKFDGKGTFEVVLQLSDKKAYYEFFGTASPK
;
A
#
# COMPACT_ATOMS: atom_id res chain seq x y z
N MET A 1 -17.03 35.51 25.97
CA MET A 1 -17.73 34.25 26.30
C MET A 1 -17.54 33.28 25.16
N ALA A 2 -17.02 32.10 25.48
CA ALA A 2 -16.62 31.04 24.58
C ALA A 2 -17.81 30.24 24.02
N MET A 3 -17.50 29.38 23.04
CA MET A 3 -18.01 28.01 22.77
C MET A 3 -17.97 27.79 21.24
N SER A 4 -16.89 27.20 20.69
CA SER A 4 -16.66 25.75 20.52
C SER A 4 -17.32 25.18 19.24
N GLY A 5 -16.53 25.07 18.17
CA GLY A 5 -16.87 24.30 16.97
C GLY A 5 -15.97 23.08 16.87
N SER A 6 -16.41 21.97 17.48
CA SER A 6 -15.73 20.68 17.42
C SER A 6 -16.21 19.88 16.20
N ALA A 7 -15.23 19.29 15.51
CA ALA A 7 -15.26 17.98 14.84
C ALA A 7 -16.53 17.55 14.08
N VAL A 8 -16.44 17.54 12.76
CA VAL A 8 -17.20 16.59 11.92
C VAL A 8 -16.20 15.83 11.04
N ALA A 9 -15.57 14.82 11.66
CA ALA A 9 -14.99 13.70 10.94
C ALA A 9 -16.00 12.55 11.10
N GLN A 10 -16.92 12.42 10.14
CA GLN A 10 -17.92 11.36 10.14
C GLN A 10 -17.46 10.24 9.21
N GLU A 11 -16.98 9.19 9.85
CA GLU A 11 -17.18 7.76 9.53
C GLU A 11 -17.20 7.35 8.05
N GLN A 12 -16.05 6.87 7.57
CA GLN A 12 -16.00 5.79 6.59
C GLN A 12 -15.73 4.49 7.34
N GLY A 13 -16.75 3.64 7.41
CA GLY A 13 -16.69 2.35 8.08
C GLY A 13 -15.81 1.35 7.32
N ALA A 14 -14.53 1.33 7.64
CA ALA A 14 -13.70 0.13 7.46
C ALA A 14 -14.05 -0.87 8.57
N GLY A 15 -14.09 -2.15 8.23
CA GLY A 15 -14.61 -3.27 9.02
C GLY A 15 -14.49 -3.14 10.55
N LYS A 16 -15.62 -3.33 11.23
CA LYS A 16 -15.72 -3.47 12.69
C LYS A 16 -14.95 -4.71 13.16
N ILE A 17 -13.64 -4.60 13.27
CA ILE A 17 -12.92 -5.28 14.34
C ILE A 17 -12.81 -4.23 15.44
N ASN A 18 -13.24 -4.57 16.65
CA ASN A 18 -13.21 -3.70 17.82
C ASN A 18 -11.74 -3.36 18.16
N ARG A 19 -11.19 -2.38 17.44
CA ARG A 19 -9.76 -2.03 17.38
C ARG A 19 -9.24 -1.50 18.71
N ASP A 20 -10.13 -0.96 19.54
CA ASP A 20 -9.76 -0.27 20.77
C ASP A 20 -9.43 -1.24 21.91
N ASP A 21 -10.09 -2.40 21.97
CA ASP A 21 -9.80 -3.42 22.98
C ASP A 21 -8.60 -4.28 22.60
N ALA A 22 -8.49 -4.60 21.30
CA ALA A 22 -7.31 -5.22 20.72
C ALA A 22 -6.06 -4.35 20.93
N SER A 23 -6.12 -3.04 20.61
CA SER A 23 -4.98 -2.13 20.76
C SER A 23 -4.50 -2.05 22.21
N LYS A 24 -5.41 -1.97 23.20
CA LYS A 24 -5.04 -1.93 24.62
C LYS A 24 -4.40 -3.22 25.13
N LEU A 25 -4.91 -4.38 24.70
CA LEU A 25 -4.28 -5.67 25.02
C LEU A 25 -2.89 -5.79 24.38
N PHE A 26 -2.74 -5.27 23.16
CA PHE A 26 -1.48 -5.30 22.42
C PHE A 26 -0.44 -4.31 22.94
N ASP A 27 -0.84 -3.13 23.40
CA ASP A 27 0.07 -2.15 23.99
C ASP A 27 0.71 -2.75 25.26
N ASN A 28 -0.11 -3.35 26.14
CA ASN A 28 0.36 -4.05 27.35
C ASN A 28 1.28 -5.27 27.08
N LEU A 29 1.02 -6.03 26.01
CA LEU A 29 1.85 -7.19 25.65
C LEU A 29 3.14 -6.77 24.90
N SER A 30 3.15 -5.63 24.22
CA SER A 30 4.34 -5.12 23.53
C SER A 30 5.38 -4.53 24.49
N GLU A 31 4.97 -4.01 25.65
CA GLU A 31 5.89 -3.52 26.69
C GLU A 31 6.68 -4.65 27.37
N SER A 32 6.22 -5.91 27.27
CA SER A 32 6.87 -7.09 27.85
C SER A 32 7.62 -7.97 26.84
N CYS A 33 7.48 -7.69 25.54
CA CYS A 33 8.18 -8.40 24.45
C CYS A 33 9.15 -7.46 23.72
N SER A 34 10.42 -7.47 24.12
CA SER A 34 11.46 -6.58 23.57
C SER A 34 12.29 -7.20 22.44
N ASP A 35 11.97 -8.41 21.99
CA ASP A 35 12.67 -9.04 20.86
C ASP A 35 12.31 -8.34 19.55
N THR A 36 13.32 -7.70 18.95
CA THR A 36 13.17 -6.88 17.74
C THR A 36 12.68 -7.65 16.53
N ASP A 37 13.04 -8.94 16.40
CA ASP A 37 12.63 -9.74 15.24
C ASP A 37 11.13 -10.02 15.29
N ILE A 38 10.60 -10.30 16.48
CA ILE A 38 9.18 -10.50 16.72
C ILE A 38 8.40 -9.21 16.41
N LEU A 39 8.92 -8.05 16.84
CA LEU A 39 8.29 -6.76 16.56
C LEU A 39 8.29 -6.40 15.07
N VAL A 40 9.37 -6.69 14.35
CA VAL A 40 9.45 -6.51 12.89
C VAL A 40 8.50 -7.46 12.17
N LEU A 41 8.45 -8.73 12.56
CA LEU A 41 7.52 -9.72 11.99
C LEU A 41 6.06 -9.34 12.25
N ARG A 42 5.75 -8.80 13.43
CA ARG A 42 4.41 -8.27 13.74
C ARG A 42 4.03 -7.12 12.81
N ALA A 43 4.94 -6.17 12.58
CA ALA A 43 4.69 -5.07 11.66
C ALA A 43 4.38 -5.57 10.25
N ARG A 44 5.17 -6.51 9.73
CA ARG A 44 4.93 -7.17 8.43
C ARG A 44 3.59 -7.90 8.40
N THR A 45 3.26 -8.63 9.45
CA THR A 45 1.99 -9.37 9.58
C THR A 45 0.79 -8.44 9.53
N ARG A 46 0.84 -7.30 10.22
CA ARG A 46 -0.24 -6.30 10.22
C ARG A 46 -0.51 -5.74 8.82
N VAL A 47 0.54 -5.57 8.01
CA VAL A 47 0.40 -5.14 6.61
C VAL A 47 -0.40 -6.18 5.82
N GLU A 48 -0.01 -7.46 5.90
CA GLU A 48 -0.73 -8.53 5.17
C GLU A 48 -2.16 -8.76 5.70
N GLN A 49 -2.40 -8.58 7.01
CA GLN A 49 -3.75 -8.67 7.60
C GLN A 49 -4.75 -7.67 7.01
N GLY A 50 -4.28 -6.51 6.56
CA GLY A 50 -5.13 -5.54 5.85
C GLY A 50 -5.49 -5.96 4.43
N ARG A 51 -4.75 -6.92 3.87
CA ARG A 51 -4.73 -7.30 2.45
C ARG A 51 -5.29 -8.71 2.20
N THR A 52 -5.49 -9.50 3.25
CA THR A 52 -5.88 -10.91 3.19
C THR A 52 -7.41 -11.10 3.21
N THR A 53 -7.89 -12.35 3.08
CA THR A 53 -9.30 -12.72 3.37
C THR A 53 -9.64 -12.45 4.84
N GLU A 54 -10.92 -12.18 5.13
CA GLU A 54 -11.37 -11.91 6.50
C GLU A 54 -11.05 -13.06 7.47
N GLU A 55 -11.23 -14.31 7.02
CA GLU A 55 -10.92 -15.51 7.80
C GLU A 55 -9.42 -15.61 8.13
N ALA A 56 -8.54 -15.38 7.15
CA ALA A 56 -7.10 -15.40 7.37
C ALA A 56 -6.63 -14.22 8.22
N ALA A 57 -7.28 -13.05 8.13
CA ALA A 57 -7.00 -11.90 9.00
C ALA A 57 -7.32 -12.23 10.47
N GLN A 58 -8.48 -12.85 10.73
CA GLN A 58 -8.89 -13.25 12.07
C GLN A 58 -7.98 -14.33 12.66
N LEU A 59 -7.59 -15.33 11.86
CA LEU A 59 -6.67 -16.37 12.31
C LEU A 59 -5.26 -15.83 12.57
N SER A 60 -4.76 -14.98 11.67
CA SER A 60 -3.46 -14.31 11.84
C SER A 60 -3.46 -13.44 13.10
N LEU A 61 -4.54 -12.73 13.41
CA LEU A 61 -4.63 -11.90 14.62
C LEU A 61 -4.49 -12.73 15.90
N LYS A 62 -5.16 -13.89 15.98
CA LYS A 62 -5.03 -14.82 17.12
C LYS A 62 -3.59 -15.33 17.28
N LEU A 63 -2.94 -15.66 16.17
CA LEU A 63 -1.53 -16.09 16.20
C LEU A 63 -0.57 -14.97 16.63
N VAL A 64 -0.85 -13.71 16.28
CA VAL A 64 -0.10 -12.56 16.81
C VAL A 64 -0.27 -12.44 18.32
N GLU A 65 -1.48 -12.58 18.85
CA GLU A 65 -1.73 -12.57 20.30
C GLU A 65 -0.96 -13.69 21.03
N ASP A 66 -1.03 -14.91 20.52
CA ASP A 66 -0.35 -16.07 21.13
C ASP A 66 1.17 -15.92 21.07
N ALA A 67 1.71 -15.41 19.96
CA ALA A 67 3.13 -15.13 19.83
C ALA A 67 3.60 -14.07 20.84
N LEU A 68 2.80 -13.02 21.08
CA LEU A 68 3.14 -11.98 22.06
C LEU A 68 3.04 -12.50 23.50
N ARG A 69 2.08 -13.38 23.82
CA ARG A 69 2.00 -14.07 25.13
C ARG A 69 3.22 -14.97 25.38
N LEU A 70 3.65 -15.73 24.37
CA LEU A 70 4.86 -16.55 24.47
C LEU A 70 6.12 -15.69 24.62
N CYS A 71 6.16 -14.55 23.93
CA CYS A 71 7.29 -13.64 24.05
C CYS A 71 7.38 -13.03 25.46
N SER A 72 6.23 -12.61 26.03
CA SER A 72 6.20 -12.02 27.38
C SER A 72 6.47 -13.03 28.50
N SER A 73 6.29 -14.33 28.25
CA SER A 73 6.70 -15.40 29.18
C SER A 73 8.18 -15.84 29.02
N GLY A 74 8.92 -15.26 28.07
CA GLY A 74 10.32 -15.59 27.79
C GLY A 74 10.53 -16.75 26.81
N GLU A 75 9.48 -17.30 26.22
CA GLU A 75 9.54 -18.38 25.22
C GLU A 75 9.80 -17.86 23.79
N ILE A 76 10.94 -17.18 23.61
CA ILE A 76 11.26 -16.43 22.39
C ILE A 76 11.25 -17.30 21.12
N THR A 77 11.76 -18.54 21.17
CA THR A 77 11.78 -19.43 20.00
C THR A 77 10.38 -19.79 19.52
N ASN A 78 9.48 -20.15 20.45
CA ASN A 78 8.09 -20.49 20.15
C ASN A 78 7.31 -19.25 19.70
N ALA A 79 7.61 -18.09 20.29
CA ALA A 79 7.03 -16.81 19.88
C ALA A 79 7.40 -16.45 18.43
N LYS A 80 8.68 -16.60 18.03
CA LYS A 80 9.13 -16.35 16.65
C LYS A 80 8.45 -17.27 15.64
N ALA A 81 8.39 -18.58 15.94
CA ALA A 81 7.73 -19.55 15.08
C ALA A 81 6.22 -19.24 14.92
N THR A 82 5.56 -18.87 16.02
CA THR A 82 4.13 -18.51 16.02
C THR A 82 3.88 -17.20 15.26
N MET A 83 4.75 -16.21 15.39
CA MET A 83 4.66 -14.94 14.64
C MET A 83 4.93 -15.14 13.15
N GLN A 84 5.87 -16.02 12.78
CA GLN A 84 6.08 -16.40 11.37
C GLN A 84 4.87 -17.11 10.80
N LYS A 85 4.22 -17.99 11.56
CA LYS A 85 2.95 -18.61 11.16
C LYS A 85 1.86 -17.55 10.97
N ALA A 86 1.76 -16.56 11.87
CA ALA A 86 0.82 -15.45 11.73
C ALA A 86 1.03 -14.66 10.43
N TYR A 87 2.30 -14.35 10.11
CA TYR A 87 2.68 -13.71 8.86
C TYR A 87 2.29 -14.55 7.65
N GLN A 88 2.63 -15.84 7.66
CA GLN A 88 2.37 -16.73 6.54
C GLN A 88 0.87 -16.93 6.32
N THR A 89 0.07 -17.10 7.38
CA THR A 89 -1.40 -17.17 7.27
C THR A 89 -2.01 -15.93 6.63
N ALA A 90 -1.57 -14.74 7.03
CA ALA A 90 -2.04 -13.51 6.38
C ALA A 90 -1.56 -13.42 4.92
N LYS A 91 -0.32 -13.83 4.64
CA LYS A 91 0.23 -13.83 3.28
C LYS A 91 -0.47 -14.85 2.35
N ASP A 92 -0.82 -16.02 2.86
CA ASP A 92 -1.52 -17.06 2.09
C ASP A 92 -2.95 -16.60 1.77
N GLY A 93 -3.64 -15.99 2.72
CA GLY A 93 -4.97 -15.43 2.47
C GLY A 93 -4.96 -14.19 1.56
N VAL A 94 -3.83 -13.47 1.43
CA VAL A 94 -3.64 -12.51 0.31
C VAL A 94 -3.67 -13.30 -1.00
N GLY A 95 -2.91 -14.38 -1.10
CA GLY A 95 -2.93 -15.27 -2.28
C GLY A 95 -4.33 -15.80 -2.61
N GLU A 96 -5.12 -16.20 -1.62
CA GLU A 96 -6.51 -16.67 -1.79
C GLU A 96 -7.48 -15.55 -2.15
N ARG A 97 -7.34 -14.37 -1.55
CA ARG A 97 -8.15 -13.19 -1.92
C ARG A 97 -7.89 -12.74 -3.35
N PHE A 98 -6.66 -12.93 -3.83
CA PHE A 98 -6.23 -12.59 -5.18
C PHE A 98 -6.06 -13.84 -6.07
N ASP A 99 -6.75 -14.94 -5.75
CA ASP A 99 -6.50 -16.24 -6.37
C ASP A 99 -6.75 -16.22 -7.89
N LYS A 100 -6.15 -17.20 -8.57
CA LYS A 100 -6.12 -17.40 -10.02
C LYS A 100 -7.48 -17.30 -10.70
N ALA A 101 -8.60 -17.49 -9.99
CA ALA A 101 -9.94 -17.35 -10.54
C ALA A 101 -10.28 -15.89 -10.92
N ASP A 102 -9.85 -14.90 -10.13
CA ASP A 102 -10.06 -13.49 -10.45
C ASP A 102 -9.09 -13.01 -11.54
N VAL A 103 -7.87 -13.54 -11.55
CA VAL A 103 -6.91 -13.35 -12.67
C VAL A 103 -7.38 -14.07 -13.95
N ALA A 104 -8.06 -15.21 -13.85
CA ALA A 104 -8.63 -15.94 -14.99
C ALA A 104 -9.82 -15.21 -15.62
N LYS A 105 -10.61 -14.47 -14.82
CA LYS A 105 -11.67 -13.57 -15.33
C LYS A 105 -11.11 -12.42 -16.18
N LEU A 106 -9.82 -12.07 -16.01
CA LEU A 106 -9.14 -11.07 -16.85
C LEU A 106 -8.70 -11.62 -18.22
N ASN A 107 -8.88 -12.93 -18.46
CA ASN A 107 -8.59 -13.61 -19.73
C ASN A 107 -7.16 -13.36 -20.27
N ILE A 108 -6.17 -13.29 -19.38
CA ILE A 108 -4.76 -13.02 -19.72
C ILE A 108 -4.04 -14.36 -19.98
N PRO A 109 -3.42 -14.56 -21.17
CA PRO A 109 -2.71 -15.78 -21.50
C PRO A 109 -1.64 -16.12 -20.46
N GLU A 110 -1.51 -17.40 -20.10
CA GLU A 110 -0.60 -17.88 -19.05
C GLU A 110 0.87 -17.51 -19.31
N LYS A 111 1.23 -17.38 -20.59
CA LYS A 111 2.56 -16.95 -21.05
C LYS A 111 2.86 -15.45 -20.86
N THR A 112 1.91 -14.68 -20.34
CA THR A 112 1.94 -13.20 -20.21
C THR A 112 1.83 -12.75 -18.74
N ARG A 113 1.99 -13.64 -17.75
CA ARG A 113 1.67 -13.39 -16.34
C ARG A 113 2.89 -13.20 -15.46
N VAL A 114 3.55 -12.03 -15.48
CA VAL A 114 4.13 -11.54 -14.21
C VAL A 114 3.09 -10.62 -13.59
N ILE A 115 2.51 -11.07 -12.48
CA ILE A 115 1.71 -10.18 -11.63
C ILE A 115 2.67 -9.15 -11.06
N TRP A 116 2.44 -7.87 -11.33
CA TRP A 116 3.21 -6.79 -10.74
C TRP A 116 2.38 -6.17 -9.62
N SER A 117 2.75 -6.43 -8.37
CA SER A 117 2.02 -5.94 -7.21
C SER A 117 2.95 -5.40 -6.14
N GLY A 118 2.44 -4.48 -5.34
CA GLY A 118 3.22 -3.86 -4.30
C GLY A 118 2.47 -2.76 -3.58
N ALA A 119 3.23 -2.02 -2.78
CA ALA A 119 2.74 -0.88 -2.03
C ALA A 119 3.67 0.32 -2.22
N GLY A 120 3.07 1.51 -2.15
CA GLY A 120 3.76 2.78 -2.22
C GLY A 120 3.50 3.62 -0.97
N PHE A 121 4.55 4.31 -0.55
CA PHE A 121 4.44 5.42 0.40
C PHE A 121 4.77 6.71 -0.33
N SER A 122 3.85 7.67 -0.32
CA SER A 122 4.03 8.98 -0.94
C SER A 122 4.25 10.06 0.10
N GLN A 123 5.17 10.98 -0.18
CA GLN A 123 5.39 12.19 0.60
C GLN A 123 5.42 13.42 -0.30
N VAL A 124 4.57 14.40 -0.02
CA VAL A 124 4.56 15.69 -0.71
C VAL A 124 5.80 16.51 -0.36
N VAL A 125 6.50 16.98 -1.39
CA VAL A 125 7.71 17.81 -1.27
C VAL A 125 7.52 19.21 -1.83
N ASP A 126 6.56 19.40 -2.75
CA ASP A 126 6.24 20.69 -3.36
C ASP A 126 4.76 20.71 -3.74
N GLU A 127 4.10 21.86 -3.59
CA GLU A 127 2.72 22.04 -4.03
C GLU A 127 2.45 23.47 -4.49
N GLN A 128 1.66 23.58 -5.56
CA GLN A 128 1.24 24.85 -6.14
C GLN A 128 -0.26 24.80 -6.43
N LEU A 129 -0.97 25.84 -6.03
CA LEU A 129 -2.40 25.97 -6.24
C LEU A 129 -2.67 27.13 -7.19
N ARG A 130 -3.46 26.89 -8.24
CA ARG A 130 -3.80 27.89 -9.26
C ARG A 130 -5.31 27.97 -9.43
N SER A 131 -5.89 29.16 -9.36
CA SER A 131 -7.32 29.36 -9.60
C SER A 131 -7.68 29.08 -11.06
N THR A 132 -8.84 28.48 -11.30
CA THR A 132 -9.43 28.29 -12.62
C THR A 132 -10.86 28.86 -12.66
N LYS A 133 -11.50 28.86 -13.83
CA LYS A 133 -12.87 29.40 -13.98
C LYS A 133 -13.91 28.66 -13.11
N ASN A 134 -13.66 27.40 -12.76
CA ASN A 134 -14.62 26.50 -12.08
C ASN A 134 -13.98 25.70 -10.93
N GLY A 135 -12.92 26.21 -10.32
CA GLY A 135 -12.24 25.55 -9.21
C GLY A 135 -10.76 25.88 -9.17
N LYS A 136 -9.92 24.88 -8.94
CA LYS A 136 -8.48 25.05 -8.77
C LYS A 136 -7.71 23.91 -9.45
N LEU A 137 -6.52 24.22 -9.94
CA LEU A 137 -5.52 23.24 -10.33
C LEU A 137 -4.49 23.16 -9.20
N LEU A 138 -4.40 22.00 -8.56
CA LEU A 138 -3.36 21.66 -7.60
C LEU A 138 -2.27 20.86 -8.33
N VAL A 139 -1.08 21.45 -8.47
CA VAL A 139 0.11 20.75 -8.94
C VAL A 139 0.90 20.33 -7.72
N ARG A 140 1.17 19.03 -7.59
CA ARG A 140 1.83 18.45 -6.42
C ARG A 140 2.99 17.59 -6.86
N LYS A 141 4.15 17.74 -6.22
CA LYS A 141 5.28 16.82 -6.40
C LYS A 141 5.48 16.01 -5.14
N THR A 142 5.84 14.75 -5.34
CA THR A 142 6.07 13.82 -4.25
C THR A 142 7.36 13.05 -4.45
N ASN A 143 7.94 12.64 -3.32
CA ASN A 143 8.94 11.60 -3.27
C ASN A 143 8.27 10.37 -2.70
N ASP A 144 8.27 9.32 -3.49
CA ASP A 144 7.61 8.07 -3.24
C ASP A 144 8.65 6.96 -3.05
N PHE A 145 8.28 5.96 -2.27
CA PHE A 145 9.00 4.71 -2.14
C PHE A 145 8.06 3.56 -2.43
N TRP A 146 8.46 2.68 -3.34
CA TRP A 146 7.68 1.51 -3.72
C TRP A 146 8.39 0.24 -3.30
N HIS A 147 7.63 -0.66 -2.70
CA HIS A 147 8.04 -2.01 -2.41
C HIS A 147 7.23 -2.96 -3.29
N TRP A 148 7.92 -3.73 -4.13
CA TRP A 148 7.32 -4.72 -5.00
C TRP A 148 7.22 -6.05 -4.28
N SER A 149 5.99 -6.48 -4.03
CA SER A 149 5.69 -7.79 -3.44
C SER A 149 5.84 -8.89 -4.48
N ILE A 150 5.48 -8.59 -5.73
CA ILE A 150 5.68 -9.47 -6.90
C ILE A 150 6.10 -8.57 -8.08
N ALA A 151 7.19 -8.93 -8.76
CA ALA A 151 7.72 -8.23 -9.93
C ALA A 151 8.58 -9.21 -10.76
N PRO A 152 8.97 -8.85 -12.00
CA PRO A 152 9.91 -9.67 -12.79
C PRO A 152 11.22 -9.93 -12.04
N ASP A 153 11.84 -11.10 -12.25
CA ASP A 153 13.02 -11.54 -11.46
C ASP A 153 14.21 -10.55 -11.50
N GLU A 154 14.37 -9.79 -12.59
CA GLU A 154 15.46 -8.80 -12.72
C GLU A 154 15.17 -7.47 -12.00
N PHE A 155 13.94 -7.28 -11.51
CA PHE A 155 13.53 -6.05 -10.85
C PHE A 155 13.95 -6.07 -9.37
N PRO A 156 14.41 -4.93 -8.81
CA PRO A 156 14.69 -4.84 -7.37
C PRO A 156 13.41 -5.00 -6.54
N THR A 157 13.55 -5.39 -5.28
CA THR A 157 12.42 -5.44 -4.34
C THR A 157 11.86 -4.06 -4.00
N ALA A 158 12.67 -3.00 -4.12
CA ALA A 158 12.25 -1.64 -3.82
C ALA A 158 12.87 -0.61 -4.75
N ILE A 159 12.14 0.48 -4.97
CA ILE A 159 12.54 1.59 -5.85
C ILE A 159 12.05 2.92 -5.29
N SER A 160 12.78 4.00 -5.57
CA SER A 160 12.33 5.36 -5.28
C SER A 160 11.71 5.99 -6.52
N ALA A 161 10.65 6.77 -6.33
CA ALA A 161 9.97 7.47 -7.40
C ALA A 161 9.77 8.95 -7.07
N ASN A 162 9.94 9.82 -8.05
CA ASN A 162 9.57 11.22 -7.98
C ASN A 162 8.36 11.41 -8.87
N CYS A 163 7.22 11.80 -8.29
CA CYS A 163 5.97 11.91 -9.02
C CYS A 163 5.51 13.37 -9.08
N THR A 164 4.89 13.73 -10.20
CA THR A 164 4.15 14.99 -10.38
C THR A 164 2.70 14.69 -10.66
N TYR A 165 1.82 15.26 -9.86
CA TYR A 165 0.37 15.16 -9.97
C TYR A 165 -0.20 16.50 -10.41
N GLN A 166 -1.13 16.47 -11.36
CA GLN A 166 -1.97 17.58 -11.75
C GLN A 166 -3.40 17.24 -11.38
N ILE A 167 -3.87 17.79 -10.27
CA ILE A 167 -5.16 17.45 -9.66
C ILE A 167 -6.13 18.61 -9.93
N LEU A 168 -7.24 18.31 -10.62
CA LEU A 168 -8.31 19.26 -10.80
C LEU A 168 -9.28 19.18 -9.62
N LEU A 169 -9.49 20.33 -8.97
CA LEU A 169 -10.41 20.50 -7.86
C LEU A 169 -11.61 21.33 -8.31
N ASN A 170 -12.82 20.95 -7.87
CA ASN A 170 -14.02 21.77 -8.07
C ASN A 170 -14.09 22.93 -7.05
N ASN A 171 -15.14 23.75 -7.11
CA ASN A 171 -15.35 24.89 -6.20
C ASN A 171 -15.52 24.52 -4.72
N MET A 172 -15.68 23.23 -4.39
CA MET A 172 -15.73 22.72 -3.01
C MET A 172 -14.41 22.05 -2.60
N ASP A 173 -13.32 22.32 -3.34
CA ASP A 173 -11.99 21.74 -3.14
C ASP A 173 -11.97 20.20 -3.18
N ARG A 174 -12.93 19.57 -3.88
CA ARG A 174 -12.95 18.13 -4.09
C ARG A 174 -12.27 17.74 -5.40
N PRO A 175 -11.41 16.69 -5.41
CA PRO A 175 -10.84 16.15 -6.64
C PRO A 175 -11.93 15.69 -7.61
N THR A 176 -11.77 16.04 -8.88
CA THR A 176 -12.61 15.52 -9.96
C THR A 176 -11.84 14.58 -10.88
N HIS A 177 -10.55 14.84 -11.05
CA HIS A 177 -9.63 14.07 -11.89
C HIS A 177 -8.19 14.43 -11.49
N ALA A 178 -7.27 13.49 -11.63
CA ALA A 178 -5.84 13.81 -11.64
C ALA A 178 -5.07 13.03 -12.69
N ASP A 179 -4.07 13.68 -13.28
CA ASP A 179 -3.03 13.01 -14.04
C ASP A 179 -1.76 12.92 -13.20
N MET A 180 -1.07 11.80 -13.32
CA MET A 180 0.18 11.50 -12.61
C MET A 180 1.26 11.16 -13.62
N MET A 181 2.47 11.64 -13.37
CA MET A 181 3.69 11.15 -14.01
C MET A 181 4.74 10.88 -12.95
N CYS A 182 5.17 9.62 -12.84
CA CYS A 182 6.25 9.21 -11.96
C CYS A 182 7.51 8.88 -12.75
N TYR A 183 8.63 9.34 -12.22
CA TYR A 183 9.98 8.93 -12.59
C TYR A 183 10.51 8.05 -11.47
N ALA A 184 10.65 6.75 -11.70
CA ALA A 184 11.21 5.80 -10.75
C ALA A 184 12.65 5.43 -11.13
N GLN A 185 13.55 5.39 -10.15
CA GLN A 185 14.96 5.07 -10.35
C GLN A 185 15.43 4.05 -9.31
N ASP A 186 16.05 2.96 -9.77
CA ASP A 186 16.59 1.93 -8.89
C ASP A 186 18.05 2.17 -8.48
N GLY A 187 18.59 1.25 -7.67
CA GLY A 187 19.97 1.32 -7.17
C GLY A 187 21.05 1.13 -8.25
N ASP A 188 20.70 0.54 -9.39
CA ASP A 188 21.60 0.41 -10.55
C ASP A 188 21.55 1.65 -11.45
N GLY A 189 20.63 2.58 -11.16
CA GLY A 189 20.38 3.79 -11.94
C GLY A 189 19.42 3.58 -13.11
N ASP A 190 18.80 2.40 -13.23
CA ASP A 190 17.78 2.12 -14.23
C ASP A 190 16.49 2.88 -13.91
N VAL A 191 15.82 3.36 -14.96
CA VAL A 191 14.68 4.27 -14.86
C VAL A 191 13.41 3.64 -15.43
N ALA A 192 12.28 3.85 -14.76
CA ALA A 192 10.94 3.59 -15.26
C ALA A 192 10.11 4.88 -15.26
N LEU A 193 9.46 5.18 -16.39
CA LEU A 193 8.50 6.27 -16.52
C LEU A 193 7.09 5.69 -16.43
N ILE A 194 6.37 6.08 -15.38
CA ILE A 194 5.06 5.52 -15.03
C ILE A 194 4.03 6.65 -14.96
N PRO A 195 3.36 6.97 -16.09
CA PRO A 195 2.14 7.76 -16.07
C PRO A 195 0.96 7.01 -15.46
N GLY A 196 -0.02 7.78 -15.02
CA GLY A 196 -1.30 7.27 -14.56
C GLY A 196 -2.39 8.33 -14.51
N THR A 197 -3.61 7.88 -14.25
CA THR A 197 -4.78 8.72 -14.03
C THR A 197 -5.45 8.32 -12.73
N ILE A 198 -6.08 9.28 -12.05
CA ILE A 198 -6.74 9.09 -10.75
C ILE A 198 -8.14 9.68 -10.84
N ASP A 199 -9.12 8.90 -10.41
CA ASP A 199 -10.50 9.36 -10.32
C ASP A 199 -10.78 10.10 -8.99
N ALA A 200 -12.01 10.56 -8.85
CA ALA A 200 -12.45 11.30 -7.66
C ALA A 200 -12.45 10.46 -6.35
N THR A 201 -12.33 9.12 -6.44
CA THR A 201 -12.29 8.22 -5.29
C THR A 201 -10.88 8.00 -4.75
N GLY A 202 -9.84 8.43 -5.50
CA GLY A 202 -8.45 8.15 -5.16
C GLY A 202 -7.95 6.80 -5.70
N SER A 203 -8.76 6.13 -6.53
CA SER A 203 -8.35 4.98 -7.33
C SER A 203 -7.80 5.46 -8.67
N GLY A 204 -6.86 4.70 -9.23
CA GLY A 204 -6.22 5.09 -10.48
C GLY A 204 -5.72 3.94 -11.32
N THR A 205 -5.32 4.28 -12.54
CA THR A 205 -4.62 3.38 -13.46
C THR A 205 -3.19 3.86 -13.65
N TRP A 206 -2.29 2.94 -13.97
CA TRP A 206 -0.90 3.23 -14.29
C TRP A 206 -0.43 2.35 -15.44
N TYR A 207 0.61 2.80 -16.16
CA TYR A 207 1.32 1.96 -17.11
C TYR A 207 2.80 2.35 -17.21
N LEU A 208 3.65 1.38 -17.50
CA LEU A 208 5.06 1.58 -17.82
C LEU A 208 5.13 2.14 -19.25
N SER A 209 5.31 3.45 -19.38
CA SER A 209 5.35 4.11 -20.68
C SER A 209 6.68 3.87 -21.38
N GLN A 210 7.78 4.04 -20.66
CA GLN A 210 9.15 3.81 -21.13
C GLN A 210 10.06 3.47 -19.95
N GLY A 211 11.23 2.91 -20.24
CA GLY A 211 12.26 2.70 -19.23
C GLY A 211 13.65 2.50 -19.84
N SER A 212 14.66 2.43 -18.99
CA SER A 212 16.04 2.06 -19.33
C SER A 212 16.42 0.71 -18.72
N GLY A 213 17.53 0.14 -19.19
CA GLY A 213 18.08 -1.12 -18.70
C GLY A 213 17.05 -2.24 -18.59
N LYS A 214 16.81 -2.76 -17.39
CA LYS A 214 15.81 -3.82 -17.14
C LYS A 214 14.39 -3.40 -17.50
N TYR A 215 13.99 -2.17 -17.19
CA TYR A 215 12.63 -1.67 -17.45
C TYR A 215 12.33 -1.48 -18.95
N ALA A 216 13.35 -1.27 -19.77
CA ALA A 216 13.18 -1.11 -21.21
C ALA A 216 12.56 -2.35 -21.88
N LYS A 217 12.77 -3.54 -21.29
CA LYS A 217 12.38 -4.84 -21.83
C LYS A 217 10.94 -5.25 -21.51
N PHE A 218 10.21 -4.46 -20.73
CA PHE A 218 8.87 -4.81 -20.27
C PHE A 218 7.83 -3.78 -20.70
N ASP A 219 6.64 -4.29 -20.98
CA ASP A 219 5.39 -3.54 -20.91
C ASP A 219 4.74 -3.80 -19.55
N GLY A 220 4.12 -2.77 -18.97
CA GLY A 220 3.47 -2.88 -17.67
C GLY A 220 2.22 -2.02 -17.61
N LYS A 221 1.18 -2.49 -16.94
CA LYS A 221 -0.04 -1.72 -16.68
C LYS A 221 -0.82 -2.28 -15.51
N GLY A 222 -1.59 -1.42 -14.85
CA GLY A 222 -2.37 -1.84 -13.70
C GLY A 222 -3.23 -0.74 -13.11
N THR A 223 -3.69 -1.01 -11.89
CA THR A 223 -4.44 -0.10 -11.04
C THR A 223 -3.70 0.16 -9.74
N PHE A 224 -4.10 1.22 -9.05
CA PHE A 224 -3.69 1.49 -7.69
C PHE A 224 -4.83 2.15 -6.91
N GLU A 225 -4.76 2.08 -5.60
CA GLU A 225 -5.73 2.68 -4.69
C GLU A 225 -5.02 3.23 -3.45
N VAL A 226 -5.40 4.45 -3.04
CA VAL A 226 -4.96 5.01 -1.76
C VAL A 226 -5.69 4.29 -0.62
N VAL A 227 -4.97 3.43 0.09
CA VAL A 227 -5.51 2.62 1.19
C VAL A 227 -5.58 3.41 2.50
N LEU A 228 -4.61 4.31 2.73
CA LEU A 228 -4.54 5.08 3.97
C LEU A 228 -3.94 6.47 3.74
N GLN A 229 -4.72 7.50 4.07
CA GLN A 229 -4.19 8.85 4.21
C GLN A 229 -3.58 9.03 5.60
N LEU A 230 -2.26 9.22 5.68
CA LEU A 230 -1.54 9.37 6.96
C LEU A 230 -1.54 10.82 7.45
N SER A 231 -1.56 11.78 6.51
CA SER A 231 -1.70 13.22 6.73
C SER A 231 -2.07 13.89 5.42
N ASP A 232 -2.30 15.19 5.40
CA ASP A 232 -2.47 15.99 4.16
C ASP A 232 -1.31 15.81 3.14
N LYS A 233 -0.11 15.48 3.62
CA LYS A 233 1.13 15.38 2.83
C LYS A 233 1.69 13.96 2.72
N LYS A 234 1.04 12.95 3.29
CA LYS A 234 1.53 11.57 3.27
C LYS A 234 0.41 10.57 3.04
N ALA A 235 0.64 9.62 2.15
CA ALA A 235 -0.32 8.57 1.82
C ALA A 235 0.38 7.22 1.68
N TYR A 236 -0.34 6.16 2.03
CA TYR A 236 0.01 4.78 1.70
C TYR A 236 -1.02 4.26 0.69
N TYR A 237 -0.54 3.61 -0.35
CA TYR A 237 -1.35 3.08 -1.44
C TYR A 237 -0.85 1.71 -1.87
N GLU A 238 -1.72 0.95 -2.50
CA GLU A 238 -1.40 -0.36 -3.06
C GLU A 238 -1.61 -0.34 -4.56
N PHE A 239 -0.79 -1.09 -5.28
CA PHE A 239 -0.89 -1.22 -6.73
C PHE A 239 -0.82 -2.67 -7.17
N PHE A 240 -1.54 -2.95 -8.25
CA PHE A 240 -1.64 -4.25 -8.87
C PHE A 240 -1.67 -4.09 -10.38
N GLY A 241 -1.05 -5.00 -11.10
CA GLY A 241 -1.03 -4.99 -12.54
C GLY A 241 -0.34 -6.21 -13.12
N THR A 242 0.01 -6.08 -14.39
CA THR A 242 0.76 -7.10 -15.13
C THR A 242 1.99 -6.48 -15.75
N ALA A 243 3.09 -7.23 -15.74
CA ALA A 243 4.26 -6.98 -16.55
C ALA A 243 4.46 -8.12 -17.56
N SER A 244 4.79 -7.76 -18.80
CA SER A 244 5.12 -8.72 -19.86
C SER A 244 6.38 -8.28 -20.59
N PRO A 245 7.28 -9.21 -20.95
CA PRO A 245 8.38 -8.90 -21.85
C PRO A 245 7.86 -8.33 -23.17
N LYS A 246 8.58 -7.35 -23.72
CA LYS A 246 8.38 -6.83 -25.08
C LYS A 246 8.86 -7.83 -26.14
#